data_AF-A0A2J6SFJ8-F1
#
_entry.id   AF-A0A2J6SFJ8-F1
#
_cell.length_a   1.000
_cell.length_b   1.000
_cell.length_c   1.000
_cell.angle_alpha   90.00
_cell.angle_beta   90.00
_cell.angle_gamma   90.00
#
_symmetry.space_group_name_H-M   'P 1'
#
loop_
_entity.id
_entity.type
_entity.pdbx_description
1 polymer ?
#
loop_
_entity_poly.entity_id
_entity_poly.type
_entity_poly.pdbx_seq_one_letter_code
_entity_poly.pdbx_strand_id
1 'polypeptide(L)'
;MAETGTISNIIGVIGAGTRVSFTLFQFGASIGSAGTEARTIGTEITLFCSVLKQLQSTFTNARSFRQSISAIDTIHEVLDQCQEIFKDIESIIDGLQKRKAATLEPSSQFISRVRWTSKKSKLQLL
;
A
#
# COMPACT_ATOMS: atom_id res chain seq x y z
N MET A 1 -10.20 -21.79 -22.36
CA MET A 1 -11.08 -20.82 -21.66
C MET A 1 -10.68 -20.61 -20.20
N ALA A 2 -10.30 -21.65 -19.45
CA ALA A 2 -9.81 -21.49 -18.07
C ALA A 2 -8.46 -20.73 -18.01
N GLU A 3 -7.54 -21.02 -18.94
CA GLU A 3 -6.19 -20.44 -18.98
C GLU A 3 -6.17 -18.90 -19.09
N THR A 4 -7.12 -18.32 -19.83
CA THR A 4 -7.24 -16.87 -20.04
C THR A 4 -7.76 -16.16 -18.80
N GLY A 5 -8.62 -16.83 -18.02
CA GLY A 5 -9.12 -16.32 -16.74
C GLY A 5 -8.00 -16.26 -15.69
N THR A 6 -7.18 -17.31 -15.60
CA THR A 6 -6.05 -17.37 -14.68
C THR A 6 -4.99 -16.30 -14.99
N ILE A 7 -4.64 -16.13 -16.27
CA ILE A 7 -3.69 -15.08 -16.69
C ILE A 7 -4.21 -13.68 -16.33
N SER A 8 -5.50 -13.40 -16.57
CA SER A 8 -6.10 -12.12 -16.20
C SER A 8 -6.08 -11.88 -14.68
N ASN A 9 -6.36 -12.91 -13.87
CA ASN A 9 -6.32 -12.79 -12.42
C ASN A 9 -4.90 -12.48 -11.92
N ILE A 10 -3.89 -13.18 -12.44
CA ILE A 10 -2.48 -12.95 -12.11
C ILE A 10 -2.08 -11.50 -12.40
N ILE A 11 -2.44 -10.97 -13.58
CA ILE A 11 -2.15 -9.58 -13.96
C ILE A 11 -2.80 -8.59 -12.98
N GLY A 12 -4.05 -8.85 -12.59
CA GLY A 12 -4.77 -8.03 -11.61
C GLY A 12 -4.05 -7.98 -10.26
N VAL A 13 -3.61 -9.12 -9.74
CA VAL A 13 -2.87 -9.20 -8.47
C VAL A 13 -1.51 -8.52 -8.56
N ILE A 14 -0.78 -8.68 -9.67
CA ILE A 14 0.49 -7.95 -9.90
C ILE A 14 0.26 -6.44 -9.86
N GLY A 15 -0.80 -5.96 -10.50
CA GLY A 15 -1.16 -4.53 -10.49
C GLY A 15 -1.46 -4.01 -9.08
N ALA A 16 -2.30 -4.74 -8.34
CA ALA A 16 -2.62 -4.42 -6.94
C ALA A 16 -1.36 -4.43 -6.06
N GLY A 17 -0.57 -5.50 -6.11
CA GLY A 17 0.66 -5.62 -5.33
C GLY A 17 1.67 -4.52 -5.64
N THR A 18 1.84 -4.15 -6.91
CA THR A 18 2.72 -3.04 -7.32
C THR A 18 2.28 -1.71 -6.70
N ARG A 19 0.97 -1.45 -6.67
CA ARG A 19 0.40 -0.26 -6.02
C ARG A 19 0.67 -0.26 -4.52
N VAL A 20 0.42 -1.39 -3.84
CA VAL A 20 0.68 -1.52 -2.39
C VAL A 20 2.14 -1.32 -2.07
N SER A 21 3.06 -1.94 -2.82
CA SER A 21 4.51 -1.73 -2.68
C SER A 21 4.87 -0.26 -2.78
N PHE A 22 4.35 0.46 -3.77
CA PHE A 22 4.59 1.87 -3.94
C PHE A 22 4.10 2.70 -2.75
N THR A 23 2.87 2.44 -2.28
CA THR A 23 2.29 3.10 -1.10
C THR A 23 3.14 2.85 0.14
N LEU A 24 3.62 1.61 0.35
CA LEU A 24 4.52 1.24 1.44
C LEU A 24 5.87 1.96 1.37
N PHE A 25 6.46 2.09 0.17
CA PHE A 25 7.69 2.84 -0.01
C PHE A 25 7.51 4.34 0.30
N GLN A 26 6.42 4.95 -0.14
CA GLN A 26 6.10 6.34 0.18
C GLN A 26 5.87 6.53 1.68
N PHE A 27 5.10 5.65 2.29
CA PHE A 27 4.83 5.66 3.72
C PHE A 27 6.13 5.53 4.51
N GLY A 28 6.97 4.56 4.17
CA GLY A 28 8.28 4.35 4.78
C GLY A 28 9.27 5.49 4.54
N ALA A 29 9.16 6.24 3.44
CA ALA A 29 9.90 7.48 3.24
C ALA A 29 9.42 8.63 4.14
N SER A 30 8.14 8.60 4.52
CA SER A 30 7.52 9.66 5.33
C SER A 30 7.69 9.46 6.85
N ILE A 31 8.16 8.30 7.29
CA ILE A 31 8.34 7.91 8.69
C ILE A 31 9.83 7.62 8.89
N GLY A 32 10.37 7.99 10.06
CA GLY A 32 11.79 7.87 10.39
C GLY A 32 12.29 6.41 10.44
N SER A 33 12.88 5.99 11.56
CA SER A 33 13.49 4.64 11.66
C SER A 33 12.51 3.48 11.41
N ALA A 34 11.24 3.63 11.80
CA ALA A 34 10.18 2.64 11.55
C ALA A 34 9.78 2.50 10.06
N GLY A 35 10.24 3.39 9.19
CA GLY A 35 10.02 3.29 7.75
C GLY A 35 10.76 2.12 7.09
N THR A 36 11.73 1.51 7.77
CA THR A 36 12.49 0.36 7.26
C THR A 36 11.61 -0.85 7.04
N GLU A 37 10.74 -1.20 8.01
CA GLU A 37 9.83 -2.35 7.88
C GLU A 37 8.86 -2.19 6.73
N ALA A 38 8.27 -0.99 6.57
CA ALA A 38 7.37 -0.71 5.46
C ALA A 38 8.07 -0.90 4.09
N ARG A 39 9.33 -0.47 3.96
CA ARG A 39 10.12 -0.69 2.74
C ARG A 39 10.45 -2.17 2.53
N THR A 40 10.74 -2.91 3.60
CA THR A 40 10.98 -4.36 3.53
C THR A 40 9.75 -5.08 2.99
N ILE A 41 8.57 -4.83 3.55
CA ILE A 41 7.30 -5.42 3.08
C ILE A 41 7.05 -5.03 1.61
N GLY A 42 7.26 -3.76 1.25
CA GLY A 42 7.11 -3.29 -0.13
C GLY A 42 8.04 -4.03 -1.11
N THR A 43 9.25 -4.36 -0.66
CA THR A 43 10.23 -5.15 -1.42
C THR A 43 9.78 -6.60 -1.59
N GLU A 44 9.32 -7.24 -0.52
CA GLU A 44 8.80 -8.62 -0.56
C GLU A 44 7.61 -8.75 -1.51
N ILE A 45 6.66 -7.80 -1.48
CA ILE A 45 5.53 -7.78 -2.42
C ILE A 45 6.03 -7.59 -3.87
N THR A 46 7.06 -6.78 -4.10
CA THR A 46 7.63 -6.59 -5.44
C THR A 46 8.30 -7.86 -5.97
N LEU A 47 9.02 -8.59 -5.10
CA LEU A 47 9.62 -9.88 -5.44
C LEU A 47 8.53 -10.91 -5.76
N PHE A 48 7.49 -10.98 -4.95
CA PHE A 48 6.34 -11.84 -5.20
C PHE A 48 5.66 -11.52 -6.55
N CYS A 49 5.44 -10.23 -6.86
CA CYS A 49 4.90 -9.82 -8.15
C CYS A 49 5.81 -10.25 -9.32
N SER A 50 7.12 -10.32 -9.11
CA SER A 50 8.06 -10.82 -10.12
C SER A 50 7.91 -12.33 -10.35
N VAL A 51 7.69 -13.09 -9.28
CA VAL A 51 7.34 -14.52 -9.37
C VAL A 51 6.03 -14.72 -10.12
N LEU A 52 5.01 -13.91 -9.83
CA LEU A 52 3.73 -13.94 -10.54
C LEU A 52 3.87 -13.61 -12.04
N LYS A 53 4.74 -12.66 -12.42
CA LYS A 53 5.05 -12.39 -13.83
C LYS A 53 5.70 -13.59 -14.52
N GLN A 54 6.61 -14.26 -13.84
CA GLN A 54 7.23 -15.49 -14.37
C GLN A 54 6.21 -16.62 -14.51
N LEU A 55 5.31 -16.76 -13.53
CA LEU A 55 4.19 -17.70 -13.59
C LEU A 55 3.29 -17.39 -14.80
N GLN A 56 2.85 -16.14 -14.95
CA GLN A 56 2.06 -15.68 -16.10
C GLN A 56 2.74 -16.01 -17.44
N SER A 57 4.04 -15.72 -17.56
CA SER A 57 4.82 -16.03 -18.76
C SER A 57 4.86 -17.53 -19.03
N THR A 58 4.98 -18.35 -17.98
CA THR A 58 4.95 -19.81 -18.09
C THR A 58 3.59 -20.30 -18.61
N PHE A 59 2.48 -19.80 -18.06
CA PHE A 59 1.12 -20.12 -18.54
C PHE A 59 0.88 -19.67 -19.98
N THR A 60 1.40 -18.50 -20.38
CA THR A 60 1.23 -17.95 -21.73
C THR A 60 2.01 -18.74 -22.78
N ASN A 61 3.23 -19.17 -22.44
CA ASN A 61 4.11 -19.91 -23.34
C ASN A 61 3.80 -21.42 -23.38
N ALA A 62 3.18 -21.95 -22.33
CA ALA A 62 2.73 -23.34 -22.23
C ALA A 62 1.47 -23.61 -23.07
N ARG A 63 1.53 -23.34 -24.38
CA ARG A 63 0.42 -23.59 -25.34
C ARG A 63 0.00 -25.07 -25.46
N SER A 64 0.71 -25.99 -24.81
CA SER A 64 0.58 -27.45 -24.99
C SER A 64 0.57 -28.26 -23.70
N PHE A 65 0.68 -27.63 -22.52
CA PHE A 65 0.71 -28.36 -21.25
C PHE A 65 -0.70 -28.51 -20.69
N ARG A 66 -1.18 -29.74 -20.49
CA ARG A 66 -2.42 -30.00 -19.74
C ARG A 66 -2.20 -29.58 -18.29
N GLN A 67 -2.57 -28.35 -17.96
CA GLN A 67 -2.60 -27.88 -16.58
C GLN A 67 -3.70 -28.63 -15.83
N SER A 68 -3.38 -29.13 -14.63
CA SER A 68 -4.38 -29.75 -13.78
C SER A 68 -5.38 -28.68 -13.32
N ILE A 69 -6.68 -29.00 -13.39
CA ILE A 69 -7.76 -28.13 -12.91
C ILE A 69 -7.52 -27.76 -11.44
N SER A 70 -7.13 -28.74 -10.61
CA SER A 70 -6.81 -28.51 -9.20
C SER A 70 -5.64 -27.54 -9.00
N ALA A 71 -4.64 -27.53 -9.89
CA ALA A 71 -3.54 -26.57 -9.80
C ALA A 71 -3.98 -25.15 -10.15
N ILE A 72 -4.91 -25.01 -11.10
CA ILE A 72 -5.50 -23.71 -11.46
C ILE A 72 -6.35 -23.18 -10.30
N ASP A 73 -7.16 -24.04 -9.68
CA ASP A 73 -7.99 -23.66 -8.54
C ASP A 73 -7.15 -23.18 -7.35
N THR A 74 -6.07 -23.91 -7.01
CA THR A 74 -5.14 -23.47 -5.96
C THR A 74 -4.49 -22.13 -6.29
N ILE A 75 -4.13 -21.88 -7.55
CA ILE A 75 -3.59 -20.58 -7.96
C ILE A 75 -4.63 -19.48 -7.76
N HIS A 76 -5.88 -19.69 -8.14
CA HIS A 76 -6.93 -18.71 -7.94
C HIS A 76 -7.15 -18.42 -6.45
N GLU A 77 -7.21 -19.44 -5.60
CA GLU A 77 -7.38 -19.27 -4.16
C GLU A 77 -6.25 -18.44 -3.54
N VAL A 78 -4.99 -18.72 -3.92
CA VAL A 78 -3.84 -17.94 -3.47
C VAL A 78 -3.92 -16.49 -3.94
N LEU A 79 -4.27 -16.27 -5.21
CA LEU A 79 -4.39 -14.93 -5.78
C LEU A 79 -5.49 -14.10 -5.11
N ASP A 80 -6.62 -14.71 -4.80
CA ASP A 80 -7.73 -14.05 -4.09
C ASP A 80 -7.33 -13.67 -2.66
N GLN A 81 -6.66 -14.56 -1.93
CA GLN A 81 -6.11 -14.25 -0.61
C GLN A 81 -5.08 -13.11 -0.68
N CYS A 82 -4.22 -13.07 -1.71
CA CYS A 82 -3.29 -11.95 -1.89
C CYS A 82 -4.04 -10.62 -2.08
N GLN A 83 -5.15 -10.59 -2.82
CA GLN A 83 -5.93 -9.36 -3.00
C GLN A 83 -6.52 -8.87 -1.68
N GLU A 84 -7.00 -9.78 -0.82
CA GLU A 84 -7.51 -9.43 0.50
C GLU A 84 -6.40 -8.85 1.38
N ILE A 85 -5.26 -9.53 1.46
CA ILE A 85 -4.09 -9.05 2.21
C ILE A 85 -3.62 -7.67 1.72
N PHE A 86 -3.61 -7.44 0.40
CA PHE A 86 -3.23 -6.15 -0.16
C PHE A 86 -4.20 -5.04 0.24
N LYS A 87 -5.51 -5.30 0.24
CA LYS A 87 -6.52 -4.34 0.72
C LYS A 87 -6.35 -4.03 2.21
N ASP A 88 -6.05 -5.04 3.02
CA ASP A 88 -5.81 -4.85 4.45
C ASP A 88 -4.56 -3.98 4.70
N ILE A 89 -3.48 -4.23 3.95
CA ILE A 89 -2.27 -3.39 4.02
C ILE A 89 -2.59 -1.95 3.64
N GLU A 90 -3.33 -1.71 2.55
CA GLU A 90 -3.73 -0.34 2.16
C GLU A 90 -4.58 0.34 3.24
N SER A 91 -5.53 -0.39 3.83
CA SER A 91 -6.39 0.11 4.93
C SER A 91 -5.58 0.49 6.17
N ILE A 92 -4.60 -0.34 6.55
CA ILE A 92 -3.69 -0.06 7.67
C ILE A 92 -2.88 1.21 7.38
N ILE A 93 -2.29 1.35 6.20
CA ILE A 93 -1.48 2.52 5.85
C ILE A 93 -2.34 3.80 5.84
N ASP A 94 -3.54 3.76 5.25
CA ASP A 94 -4.47 4.89 5.24
C ASP A 94 -4.85 5.32 6.67
N GLY A 95 -5.13 4.35 7.55
CA GLY A 95 -5.36 4.60 8.97
C GLY A 95 -4.17 5.28 9.67
N LEU A 96 -2.95 4.85 9.37
CA LEU A 96 -1.72 5.44 9.93
C LEU A 96 -1.45 6.86 9.39
N GLN A 97 -1.68 7.09 8.09
CA GLN A 97 -1.53 8.41 7.47
C GLN A 97 -2.55 9.42 8.02
N LYS A 98 -3.81 9.01 8.19
CA LYS A 98 -4.87 9.85 8.80
C LYS A 98 -4.51 10.25 10.23
N ARG A 99 -4.00 9.32 11.04
CA ARG A 99 -3.53 9.62 12.41
C ARG A 99 -2.37 10.62 12.42
N LYS A 100 -1.41 10.47 11.50
CA LYS A 100 -0.30 11.42 11.36
C LYS A 100 -0.79 12.83 11.01
N ALA A 101 -1.77 12.95 10.12
CA ALA A 101 -2.37 14.23 9.77
C ALA A 101 -3.11 14.87 10.96
N ALA A 102 -3.87 14.09 11.73
CA ALA A 102 -4.59 14.59 12.91
C ALA A 102 -3.64 15.11 14.01
N THR A 103 -2.44 14.55 14.17
CA THR A 103 -1.43 15.05 15.12
C THR A 103 -0.78 16.36 14.66
N LEU A 104 -0.70 16.59 13.35
CA LEU A 104 -0.08 17.78 12.76
C LEU A 104 -1.07 18.96 12.60
N GLU A 105 -2.37 18.73 12.77
CA GLU A 105 -3.36 19.79 12.90
C GLU A 105 -3.26 20.39 14.31
N PRO A 106 -2.66 21.58 14.50
CA PRO A 106 -2.75 22.27 15.77
C PRO A 106 -4.22 22.56 16.02
N SER A 107 -4.81 21.91 17.02
CA SER A 107 -6.21 22.13 17.34
C SER A 107 -6.45 23.63 17.48
N SER A 108 -7.47 24.13 16.77
CA SER A 108 -7.85 25.55 16.67
C SER A 108 -7.99 26.24 18.05
N GLN A 109 -8.18 25.45 19.12
CA GLN A 109 -8.22 25.92 20.50
C GLN A 109 -6.88 26.40 21.07
N PHE A 110 -5.72 25.94 20.57
CA PHE A 110 -4.41 26.44 21.04
C PHE A 110 -3.94 27.69 20.28
N ILE A 111 -4.19 27.79 18.97
CA ILE A 111 -3.78 28.97 18.17
C ILE A 111 -4.56 30.24 18.59
N SER A 112 -5.82 30.10 19.01
CA SER A 112 -6.61 31.23 19.52
C SER A 112 -6.12 31.78 20.86
N ARG A 113 -5.45 30.97 21.69
CA ARG A 113 -4.92 31.41 23.00
C ARG A 113 -3.61 32.19 22.91
N VAL A 114 -2.75 31.87 21.94
CA VAL A 114 -1.46 32.56 21.77
C VAL A 114 -1.63 33.95 21.14
N ARG A 115 -2.71 34.17 20.37
CA ARG A 115 -2.99 35.45 19.72
C ARG A 115 -3.39 36.58 20.69
N TRP A 116 -3.75 36.24 21.93
CA TRP A 116 -4.20 37.22 22.95
C TRP A 116 -3.07 37.95 23.67
N THR A 117 -1.86 37.40 23.73
CA THR A 117 -0.75 38.00 24.52
C THR A 117 0.07 39.01 23.73
N SER A 118 -0.05 39.07 22.40
CA SER A 118 0.73 40.00 21.56
C SER A 118 0.08 41.35 21.27
N LYS A 119 -1.14 41.62 21.76
CA LYS A 119 -1.88 42.85 21.41
C LYS A 119 -1.79 44.01 22.42
N LYS A 120 -0.90 43.94 23.42
CA LYS A 120 -0.81 44.96 24.52
C LYS A 120 0.54 45.68 24.67
N SER A 121 1.26 45.96 23.58
CA SER A 121 2.49 46.78 23.64
C SER A 121 2.43 48.04 22.78
N LYS A 122 1.36 48.85 22.90
CA LYS A 122 1.32 50.21 22.33
C LYS A 122 0.43 51.15 23.17
N LEU A 123 0.88 51.48 24.39
CA LEU A 123 0.43 52.61 25.22
C LEU A 123 1.55 52.81 26.27
N GLN A 124 2.20 53.93 26.53
CA GLN A 124 2.18 55.32 26.04
C GLN A 124 3.60 55.86 26.22
N LEU A 125 4.10 56.61 25.23
CA LEU A 125 5.23 57.53 25.40
C LEU A 125 4.73 58.87 24.89
N LEU A 126 4.15 59.66 25.78
CA LEU A 126 4.14 61.13 25.80
C LEU A 126 3.51 61.62 27.12
#